data_AF-A0A251VF01-F1
#
_entry.id   AF-A0A251VF01-F1
#
_cell.length_a   1.000
_cell.length_b   1.000
_cell.length_c   1.000
_cell.angle_alpha   90.00
_cell.angle_beta   90.00
_cell.angle_gamma   90.00
#
_symmetry.space_group_name_H-M   'P 1'
#
loop_
_entity.id
_entity.type
_entity.pdbx_description
1 polymer ?
#
loop_
_entity_poly.entity_id
_entity_poly.type
_entity_poly.pdbx_seq_one_letter_code
_entity_poly.pdbx_strand_id
1 'polypeptide(L)'
;MQRTRNLVDITYLHHLLKFNFARWLRAHWQISCWRLVGERSAHRIRTAYLRSVLRQDVTFFDTEISTSEIMHGISNNVAQIQEVIWEKMAHFVHHLCTFICGYIVGFKESWKVSLVILGVTPVTMFCGIAYKAVYVGLATKEVNSYKKAGGIAEQAISSIRTVFSFVAEQKVADRYDTLLQESIPVGKKLGFAKGIGIGVIYLVTYSTWALAFWYGSILISKHEISGGKAIACFFGVNVGGRGLALTLSYFAQFAQGTIAASRVFEVIERIPSIDPYSPMGRRLSNGPGKVEFKNVFLIHLIMLLHPYTTTTSLTLIY
;
A
#
# COMPACT_ATOMS: atom_id res chain seq x y z
N MET A 1 -11.27 -54.30 17.31
CA MET A 1 -11.59 -53.22 16.34
C MET A 1 -11.40 -51.80 16.90
N GLN A 2 -11.75 -51.48 18.16
CA GLN A 2 -11.54 -50.14 18.73
C GLN A 2 -10.05 -49.71 18.79
N ARG A 3 -9.15 -50.61 19.21
CA ARG A 3 -7.72 -50.32 19.41
C ARG A 3 -6.95 -50.05 18.10
N THR A 4 -7.34 -50.70 17.00
CA THR A 4 -6.76 -50.47 15.67
C THR A 4 -7.25 -49.16 15.05
N ARG A 5 -8.51 -48.74 15.30
CA ARG A 5 -9.01 -47.41 14.92
C ARG A 5 -8.24 -46.29 15.65
N ASN A 6 -8.05 -46.42 16.96
CA ASN A 6 -7.31 -45.43 17.75
C ASN A 6 -5.84 -45.29 17.31
N LEU A 7 -5.18 -46.40 16.94
CA LEU A 7 -3.79 -46.36 16.45
C LEU A 7 -3.67 -45.68 15.07
N VAL A 8 -4.65 -45.93 14.20
CA VAL A 8 -4.74 -45.28 12.88
C VAL A 8 -4.96 -43.77 13.06
N ASP A 9 -5.86 -43.36 13.95
CA ASP A 9 -6.11 -41.95 14.26
C ASP A 9 -4.88 -41.25 14.84
N ILE A 10 -4.14 -41.89 15.76
CA ILE A 10 -2.89 -41.35 16.32
C ILE A 10 -1.82 -41.19 15.22
N THR A 11 -1.71 -42.14 14.30
CA THR A 11 -0.74 -42.09 13.20
C THR A 11 -1.08 -40.96 12.22
N TYR A 12 -2.35 -40.77 11.88
CA TYR A 12 -2.81 -39.64 11.07
C TYR A 12 -2.57 -38.30 11.76
N LEU A 13 -2.80 -38.23 13.08
CA LEU A 13 -2.56 -37.02 13.87
C LEU A 13 -1.07 -36.65 13.86
N HIS A 14 -0.18 -37.64 13.99
CA HIS A 14 1.27 -37.43 13.85
C HIS A 14 1.67 -36.92 12.46
N HIS A 15 1.06 -37.44 11.39
CA HIS A 15 1.31 -36.94 10.03
C HIS A 15 0.83 -35.51 9.83
N LEU A 16 -0.36 -35.17 10.33
CA LEU A 16 -0.89 -33.81 10.27
C LEU A 16 -0.05 -32.81 11.09
N LEU A 17 0.43 -33.21 12.26
CA LEU A 17 1.32 -32.39 13.08
C LEU A 17 2.65 -32.13 12.37
N LYS A 18 3.28 -33.18 11.79
CA LYS A 18 4.50 -33.03 10.99
C LYS A 18 4.30 -32.08 9.80
N PHE A 19 3.18 -32.23 9.08
CA PHE A 19 2.84 -31.36 7.95
C PHE A 19 2.68 -29.90 8.37
N ASN A 20 1.94 -29.63 9.45
CA ASN A 20 1.72 -28.29 9.96
C ASN A 20 3.00 -27.64 10.50
N PHE A 21 3.82 -28.41 11.22
CA PHE A 21 5.12 -27.94 11.71
C PHE A 21 6.05 -27.58 10.56
N ALA A 22 6.12 -28.43 9.52
CA ALA A 22 6.91 -28.13 8.32
C ALA A 22 6.39 -26.90 7.57
N ARG A 23 5.06 -26.70 7.50
CA ARG A 23 4.45 -25.49 6.91
C ARG A 23 4.82 -24.23 7.70
N TRP A 24 4.75 -24.30 9.03
CA TRP A 24 5.13 -23.21 9.90
C TRP A 24 6.61 -22.82 9.72
N LEU A 25 7.51 -23.81 9.70
CA LEU A 25 8.94 -23.58 9.51
C LEU A 25 9.23 -22.91 8.16
N ARG A 26 8.62 -23.39 7.07
CA ARG A 26 8.75 -22.78 5.73
C ARG A 26 8.25 -21.35 5.71
N ALA A 27 7.08 -21.08 6.29
CA ALA A 27 6.51 -19.73 6.33
C ALA A 27 7.38 -18.77 7.15
N HIS A 28 7.89 -19.23 8.30
CA HIS A 28 8.79 -18.43 9.13
C HIS A 28 10.08 -18.10 8.38
N TRP A 29 10.70 -19.09 7.74
CA TRP A 29 11.92 -18.89 6.95
C TRP A 29 11.69 -17.91 5.80
N GLN A 30 10.60 -18.10 5.03
CA GLN A 30 10.23 -17.21 3.94
C GLN A 30 10.12 -15.76 4.41
N ILE A 31 9.33 -15.50 5.45
CA ILE A 31 9.08 -14.13 5.95
C ILE A 31 10.38 -13.53 6.50
N SER A 32 11.17 -14.29 7.26
CA SER A 32 12.44 -13.83 7.82
C SER A 32 13.44 -13.45 6.73
N CYS A 33 13.59 -14.25 5.67
CA CYS A 33 14.47 -13.93 4.55
C CYS A 33 14.06 -12.64 3.84
N TRP A 34 12.77 -12.49 3.51
CA TRP A 34 12.26 -11.28 2.87
C TRP A 34 12.44 -10.05 3.77
N ARG A 35 12.16 -10.19 5.08
CA ARG A 35 12.32 -9.10 6.04
C ARG A 35 13.79 -8.64 6.14
N LEU A 36 14.75 -9.55 6.18
CA LEU A 36 16.18 -9.20 6.19
C LEU A 36 16.59 -8.41 4.94
N VAL A 37 16.07 -8.79 3.76
CA VAL A 37 16.29 -8.06 2.51
C VAL A 37 15.65 -6.67 2.57
N GLY A 38 14.43 -6.56 3.07
CA GLY A 38 13.72 -5.31 3.27
C GLY A 38 14.46 -4.33 4.17
N GLU A 39 14.89 -4.79 5.36
CA GLU A 39 15.62 -3.95 6.32
C GLU A 39 16.96 -3.46 5.77
N ARG A 40 17.74 -4.35 5.13
CA ARG A 40 19.03 -3.96 4.53
C ARG A 40 18.85 -2.95 3.40
N SER A 41 17.83 -3.14 2.56
CA SER A 41 17.54 -2.24 1.45
C SER A 41 17.07 -0.88 1.97
N ALA A 42 16.15 -0.87 2.94
CA ALA A 42 15.67 0.34 3.58
C ALA A 42 16.78 1.11 4.27
N HIS A 43 17.69 0.43 4.99
CA HIS A 43 18.83 1.08 5.63
C HIS A 43 19.73 1.78 4.60
N ARG A 44 20.08 1.09 3.49
CA ARG A 44 20.88 1.69 2.40
C ARG A 44 20.19 2.91 1.79
N ILE A 45 18.88 2.82 1.53
CA ILE A 45 18.09 3.94 0.99
C ILE A 45 18.05 5.10 1.97
N ARG A 46 17.81 4.88 3.28
CA ARG A 46 17.81 5.93 4.30
C ARG A 46 19.17 6.64 4.38
N THR A 47 20.27 5.88 4.37
CA THR A 47 21.61 6.47 4.40
C THR A 47 21.92 7.27 3.13
N ALA A 48 21.58 6.76 1.95
CA ALA A 48 21.77 7.46 0.68
C ALA A 48 20.92 8.74 0.60
N TYR A 49 19.66 8.65 1.02
CA TYR A 49 18.74 9.79 1.08
C TYR A 49 19.27 10.87 2.02
N LEU A 50 19.61 10.53 3.27
CA LEU A 50 20.14 11.49 4.24
C LEU A 50 21.44 12.13 3.75
N ARG A 51 22.35 11.34 3.17
CA ARG A 51 23.61 11.85 2.60
C ARG A 51 23.35 12.82 1.45
N SER A 52 22.35 12.54 0.61
CA SER A 52 22.01 13.40 -0.53
C SER A 52 21.34 14.69 -0.05
N VAL A 53 20.43 14.61 0.93
CA VAL A 53 19.81 15.78 1.58
C VAL A 53 20.87 16.69 2.21
N LEU A 54 21.84 16.14 2.95
CA LEU A 54 22.92 16.93 3.57
C LEU A 54 23.90 17.53 2.56
N ARG A 55 23.93 17.02 1.32
CA ARG A 55 24.73 17.55 0.21
C ARG A 55 24.03 18.69 -0.51
N GLN A 56 22.71 18.85 -0.36
CA GLN A 56 21.95 19.89 -1.08
C GLN A 56 22.33 21.31 -0.61
N ASP A 57 22.18 22.26 -1.53
CA ASP A 57 22.41 23.67 -1.33
C ASP A 57 21.28 24.35 -0.56
N VAL A 58 21.56 25.49 0.10
CA VAL A 58 20.56 26.22 0.91
C VAL A 58 19.33 26.61 0.07
N THR A 59 19.53 26.94 -1.21
CA THR A 59 18.45 27.29 -2.13
C THR A 59 17.41 26.18 -2.26
N PHE A 60 17.80 24.90 -2.24
CA PHE A 60 16.87 23.78 -2.31
C PHE A 60 15.85 23.77 -1.17
N PHE A 61 16.30 24.10 0.04
CA PHE A 61 15.46 24.16 1.23
C PHE A 61 14.55 25.39 1.25
N ASP A 62 14.93 26.45 0.53
CA ASP A 62 14.13 27.68 0.43
C ASP A 62 13.09 27.62 -0.70
N THR A 63 13.32 26.86 -1.78
CA THR A 63 12.51 26.92 -3.00
C THR A 63 11.73 25.66 -3.36
N GLU A 64 12.33 24.48 -3.15
CA GLU A 64 11.78 23.23 -3.70
C GLU A 64 11.16 22.34 -2.63
N ILE A 65 11.80 22.22 -1.46
CA ILE A 65 11.35 21.25 -0.45
C ILE A 65 11.35 21.83 0.96
N SER A 66 10.21 21.68 1.63
CA SER A 66 10.09 22.02 3.05
C SER A 66 10.75 20.98 3.97
N THR A 67 11.27 21.40 5.11
CA THR A 67 11.87 20.49 6.10
C THR A 67 10.91 19.36 6.53
N SER A 68 9.60 19.64 6.57
CA SER A 68 8.57 18.64 6.86
C SER A 68 8.45 17.56 5.78
N GLU A 69 8.56 17.91 4.50
CA GLU A 69 8.52 16.93 3.40
C GLU A 69 9.75 16.02 3.40
N ILE A 70 10.93 16.55 3.76
CA ILE A 70 12.14 15.74 3.91
C ILE A 70 11.99 14.72 5.04
N MET A 71 11.46 15.16 6.19
CA MET A 71 11.17 14.30 7.33
C MET A 71 10.12 13.22 7.00
N HIS A 72 9.12 13.58 6.21
CA HIS A 72 8.12 12.64 5.69
C HIS A 72 8.76 11.66 4.68
N GLY A 73 9.69 12.13 3.86
CA GLY A 73 10.44 11.31 2.92
C GLY A 73 11.24 10.20 3.59
N ILE A 74 12.06 10.54 4.58
CA ILE A 74 12.93 9.58 5.28
C ILE A 74 12.14 8.59 6.14
N SER A 75 11.01 9.02 6.71
CA SER A 75 10.20 8.20 7.62
C SER A 75 9.16 7.39 6.86
N ASN A 76 8.22 8.06 6.20
CA ASN A 76 7.04 7.44 5.61
C ASN A 76 7.32 6.88 4.22
N ASN A 77 7.93 7.66 3.31
CA ASN A 77 8.14 7.17 1.94
C ASN A 77 9.11 5.98 1.93
N VAL A 78 10.21 6.04 2.69
CA VAL A 78 11.14 4.89 2.80
C VAL A 78 10.51 3.70 3.53
N ALA A 79 9.68 3.90 4.56
CA ALA A 79 8.95 2.80 5.19
C ALA A 79 7.95 2.13 4.24
N GLN A 80 7.26 2.92 3.41
CA GLN A 80 6.33 2.40 2.39
C GLN A 80 7.08 1.59 1.32
N ILE A 81 8.23 2.07 0.86
CA ILE A 81 9.11 1.33 -0.06
C ILE A 81 9.57 0.01 0.59
N GLN A 82 9.96 0.08 1.87
CA GLN A 82 10.37 -1.10 2.64
C GLN A 82 9.24 -2.14 2.68
N GLU A 83 8.04 -1.76 3.10
CA GLU A 83 6.86 -2.64 3.16
C GLU A 83 6.58 -3.31 1.81
N VAL A 84 6.70 -2.56 0.72
CA VAL A 84 6.50 -3.09 -0.63
C VAL A 84 7.56 -4.12 -1.02
N ILE A 85 8.83 -3.85 -0.73
CA ILE A 85 9.96 -4.71 -1.10
C ILE A 85 9.91 -6.06 -0.39
N TRP A 86 9.58 -6.11 0.90
CA TRP A 86 9.59 -7.38 1.63
C TRP A 86 8.21 -8.00 1.79
N GLU A 87 7.21 -7.25 2.28
CA GLU A 87 5.93 -7.82 2.67
C GLU A 87 5.11 -8.15 1.43
N LYS A 88 4.86 -7.13 0.60
CA LYS A 88 3.97 -7.27 -0.56
C LYS A 88 4.59 -8.17 -1.61
N MET A 89 5.91 -8.08 -1.83
CA MET A 89 6.62 -8.98 -2.74
C MET A 89 6.58 -10.44 -2.30
N ALA A 90 6.81 -10.71 -1.01
CA ALA A 90 6.77 -12.09 -0.48
C ALA A 90 5.38 -12.72 -0.68
N HIS A 91 4.32 -11.96 -0.41
CA HIS A 91 2.96 -12.41 -0.60
C HIS A 91 2.61 -12.56 -2.09
N PHE A 92 3.06 -11.64 -2.95
CA PHE A 92 2.86 -11.74 -4.39
C PHE A 92 3.42 -13.05 -4.95
N VAL A 93 4.68 -13.38 -4.65
CA VAL A 93 5.32 -14.62 -5.12
C VAL A 93 4.58 -15.84 -4.55
N HIS A 94 4.18 -15.81 -3.28
CA HIS A 94 3.42 -16.90 -2.66
C HIS A 94 2.08 -17.15 -3.36
N HIS A 95 1.32 -16.09 -3.62
CA HIS A 95 0.00 -16.19 -4.24
C HIS A 95 0.09 -16.55 -5.73
N LEU A 96 1.12 -16.09 -6.43
CA LEU A 96 1.39 -16.48 -7.80
C LEU A 96 1.73 -17.97 -7.91
N CYS A 97 2.61 -18.48 -7.04
CA CYS A 97 2.90 -19.91 -6.97
C CYS A 97 1.66 -20.73 -6.60
N THR A 98 0.83 -20.22 -5.67
CA THR A 98 -0.42 -20.88 -5.28
C THR A 98 -1.42 -20.94 -6.45
N PHE A 99 -1.52 -19.89 -7.25
CA PHE A 99 -2.31 -19.87 -8.47
C PHE A 99 -1.84 -20.95 -9.45
N ILE A 100 -0.56 -20.94 -9.80
CA ILE A 100 0.03 -21.89 -10.77
C ILE A 100 -0.15 -23.33 -10.27
N CYS A 101 0.27 -23.63 -9.05
CA CYS A 101 0.18 -24.99 -8.49
C CYS A 101 -1.28 -25.45 -8.32
N GLY A 102 -2.19 -24.57 -7.85
CA GLY A 102 -3.59 -24.89 -7.65
C GLY A 102 -4.30 -25.25 -8.96
N TYR A 103 -4.03 -24.49 -10.03
CA TYR A 103 -4.55 -24.78 -11.35
C TYR A 103 -3.94 -26.05 -11.95
N ILE A 104 -2.62 -26.26 -11.84
CA ILE A 104 -1.98 -27.50 -12.31
C ILE A 104 -2.60 -28.73 -11.65
N VAL A 105 -2.78 -28.71 -10.33
CA VAL A 105 -3.41 -29.82 -9.59
C VAL A 105 -4.87 -30.01 -10.04
N GLY A 106 -5.63 -28.92 -10.19
CA GLY A 106 -7.02 -28.97 -10.66
C GLY A 106 -7.15 -29.63 -12.03
N PHE A 107 -6.38 -29.14 -13.01
CA PHE A 107 -6.40 -29.65 -14.38
C PHE A 107 -5.89 -31.09 -14.48
N LYS A 108 -4.92 -31.49 -13.65
CA LYS A 108 -4.38 -32.85 -13.61
C LYS A 108 -5.40 -33.87 -13.10
N GLU A 109 -6.19 -33.53 -12.08
CA GLU A 109 -7.19 -34.44 -11.50
C GLU A 109 -8.46 -34.53 -12.36
N SER A 110 -8.98 -33.38 -12.81
CA SER A 110 -10.13 -33.32 -13.70
C SER A 110 -10.15 -32.04 -14.52
N TRP A 111 -9.86 -32.18 -15.81
CA TRP A 111 -10.00 -31.06 -16.75
C TRP A 111 -11.47 -30.64 -16.92
N LYS A 112 -12.42 -31.58 -16.88
CA LYS A 112 -13.87 -31.31 -17.06
C LYS A 112 -14.42 -30.43 -15.94
N VAL A 113 -14.14 -30.75 -14.67
CA VAL A 113 -14.62 -29.95 -13.53
C VAL A 113 -13.90 -28.60 -13.46
N SER A 114 -12.59 -28.58 -13.73
CA SER A 114 -11.81 -27.34 -13.77
C SER A 114 -12.33 -26.34 -14.81
N LEU A 115 -12.68 -26.80 -16.01
CA LEU A 115 -13.25 -25.94 -17.05
C LEU A 115 -14.60 -25.33 -16.66
N VAL A 116 -15.46 -26.08 -15.98
CA VAL A 116 -16.75 -25.55 -15.49
C VAL A 116 -16.52 -24.41 -14.50
N ILE A 117 -15.61 -24.57 -13.55
CA ILE A 117 -15.26 -23.53 -12.57
C ILE A 117 -14.63 -22.32 -13.27
N LEU A 118 -13.75 -22.56 -14.24
CA LEU A 118 -13.14 -21.51 -15.04
C LEU A 118 -14.19 -20.73 -15.85
N GLY A 119 -15.20 -21.40 -16.41
CA GLY A 119 -16.30 -20.76 -17.13
C GLY A 119 -17.19 -19.86 -16.25
N VAL A 120 -17.34 -20.16 -14.96
CA VAL A 120 -18.10 -19.33 -14.01
C VAL A 120 -17.26 -18.16 -13.47
N THR A 121 -15.93 -18.29 -13.45
CA THR A 121 -15.00 -17.26 -12.97
C THR A 121 -15.17 -15.87 -13.62
N PRO A 122 -15.35 -15.70 -14.94
CA PRO A 122 -15.57 -14.38 -15.53
C PRO A 122 -16.88 -13.73 -15.05
N VAL A 123 -17.93 -14.52 -14.79
CA VAL A 123 -19.20 -14.00 -14.25
C VAL A 123 -18.99 -13.47 -12.83
N THR A 124 -18.28 -14.20 -11.99
CA THR A 124 -17.98 -13.76 -10.61
C THR A 124 -17.08 -12.51 -10.61
N MET A 125 -16.11 -12.46 -11.54
CA MET A 125 -15.23 -11.32 -11.71
C MET A 125 -15.99 -10.08 -12.18
N PHE A 126 -16.92 -10.21 -13.13
CA PHE A 126 -17.77 -9.12 -13.58
C PHE A 126 -18.61 -8.54 -12.44
N CYS A 127 -19.27 -9.40 -11.64
CA CYS A 127 -20.03 -8.95 -10.46
C CYS A 127 -19.14 -8.22 -9.45
N GLY A 128 -17.93 -8.73 -9.19
CA GLY A 128 -16.97 -8.12 -8.28
C GLY A 128 -16.48 -6.74 -8.74
N ILE A 129 -16.17 -6.60 -10.04
CA ILE A 129 -15.74 -5.33 -10.64
C ILE A 129 -16.88 -4.32 -10.60
N ALA A 130 -18.08 -4.71 -11.01
CA ALA A 130 -19.26 -3.84 -10.98
C ALA A 130 -19.55 -3.33 -9.55
N TYR A 131 -19.49 -4.22 -8.55
CA TYR A 131 -19.61 -3.84 -7.15
C TYR A 131 -18.53 -2.84 -6.72
N LYS A 132 -17.25 -3.13 -7.02
CA LYS A 132 -16.14 -2.23 -6.65
C LYS A 132 -16.29 -0.86 -7.29
N ALA A 133 -16.70 -0.77 -8.56
CA ALA A 133 -16.89 0.51 -9.25
C ALA A 133 -17.96 1.37 -8.55
N VAL A 134 -19.11 0.78 -8.21
CA VAL A 134 -20.18 1.48 -7.47
C VAL A 134 -19.72 1.86 -6.07
N TYR A 135 -19.06 0.94 -5.35
CA TYR A 135 -18.60 1.16 -3.99
C TYR A 135 -17.58 2.30 -3.91
N VAL A 136 -16.58 2.32 -4.80
CA VAL A 136 -15.55 3.38 -4.81
C VAL A 136 -16.20 4.74 -5.03
N GLY A 137 -17.13 4.86 -5.98
CA GLY A 137 -17.84 6.12 -6.23
C GLY A 137 -18.65 6.62 -5.02
N LEU A 138 -19.32 5.72 -4.29
CA LEU A 138 -20.07 6.08 -3.08
C LEU A 138 -19.14 6.40 -1.90
N ALA A 139 -18.05 5.65 -1.73
CA ALA A 139 -17.06 5.89 -0.69
C ALA A 139 -16.35 7.24 -0.86
N THR A 140 -16.03 7.63 -2.10
CA THR A 140 -15.47 8.97 -2.38
C THR A 140 -16.46 10.08 -2.00
N LYS A 141 -17.76 9.89 -2.25
CA LYS A 141 -18.78 10.87 -1.85
C LYS A 141 -18.90 10.98 -0.33
N GLU A 142 -18.85 9.86 0.39
CA GLU A 142 -18.84 9.85 1.87
C GLU A 142 -17.62 10.62 2.40
N VAL A 143 -16.42 10.29 1.93
CA VAL A 143 -15.19 10.97 2.33
C VAL A 143 -15.27 12.47 2.06
N ASN A 144 -15.79 12.88 0.90
CA ASN A 144 -15.91 14.30 0.54
C ASN A 144 -16.94 15.05 1.41
N SER A 145 -18.05 14.39 1.79
CA SER A 145 -19.03 14.97 2.72
C SER A 145 -18.42 15.14 4.11
N TYR A 146 -17.75 14.11 4.61
CA TYR A 146 -17.13 14.11 5.93
C TYR A 146 -15.97 15.10 6.05
N LYS A 147 -15.21 15.31 4.97
CA LYS A 147 -14.12 16.30 4.91
C LYS A 147 -14.58 17.72 5.27
N LYS A 148 -15.82 18.11 4.91
CA LYS A 148 -16.34 19.45 5.26
C LYS A 148 -16.51 19.61 6.77
N ALA A 149 -17.07 18.59 7.45
CA ALA A 149 -17.21 18.58 8.90
C ALA A 149 -15.84 18.54 9.59
N GLY A 150 -14.93 17.70 9.07
CA GLY A 150 -13.55 17.62 9.54
C GLY A 150 -12.81 18.96 9.44
N GLY A 151 -12.99 19.71 8.35
CA GLY A 151 -12.38 21.03 8.18
C GLY A 151 -12.85 22.06 9.21
N ILE A 152 -14.14 22.07 9.57
CA ILE A 152 -14.65 22.95 10.64
C ILE A 152 -14.07 22.56 12.00
N ALA A 153 -14.01 21.26 12.30
CA ALA A 153 -13.41 20.78 13.55
C ALA A 153 -11.91 21.14 13.63
N GLU A 154 -11.18 20.95 12.54
CA GLU A 154 -9.76 21.30 12.43
C GLU A 154 -9.53 22.81 12.63
N GLN A 155 -10.33 23.65 11.98
CA GLN A 155 -10.27 25.11 12.16
C GLN A 155 -10.57 25.53 13.61
N ALA A 156 -11.58 24.91 14.23
CA ALA A 156 -11.95 25.20 15.61
C ALA A 156 -10.84 24.83 16.60
N ILE A 157 -10.23 23.66 16.43
CA ILE A 157 -9.14 23.17 17.29
C ILE A 157 -7.86 24.00 17.07
N SER A 158 -7.53 24.30 15.81
CA SER A 158 -6.35 25.11 15.47
C SER A 158 -6.42 26.53 16.07
N SER A 159 -7.63 27.09 16.16
CA SER A 159 -7.88 28.45 16.66
C SER A 159 -8.69 28.48 17.95
N ILE A 160 -8.46 27.50 18.83
CA ILE A 160 -9.29 27.28 20.03
C ILE A 160 -9.36 28.52 20.94
N ARG A 161 -8.28 29.28 21.06
CA ARG A 161 -8.23 30.52 21.86
C ARG A 161 -9.22 31.57 21.36
N THR A 162 -9.38 31.67 20.04
CA THR A 162 -10.34 32.59 19.39
C THR A 162 -11.77 32.12 19.62
N VAL A 163 -12.02 30.82 19.57
CA VAL A 163 -13.35 30.26 19.85
C VAL A 163 -13.79 30.58 21.29
N PHE A 164 -12.89 30.39 22.26
CA PHE A 164 -13.14 30.76 23.66
C PHE A 164 -13.31 32.27 23.86
N SER A 165 -12.47 33.10 23.24
CA SER A 165 -12.52 34.56 23.43
C SER A 165 -13.83 35.18 22.93
N PHE A 166 -14.44 34.58 21.90
CA PHE A 166 -15.74 35.01 21.37
C PHE A 166 -16.92 34.20 21.92
N VAL A 167 -16.70 33.28 22.87
CA VAL A 167 -17.73 32.38 23.43
C VAL A 167 -18.53 31.68 22.31
N ALA A 168 -17.82 31.23 21.27
CA ALA A 168 -18.42 30.71 20.04
C ALA A 168 -18.57 29.17 20.04
N GLU A 169 -18.37 28.51 21.17
CA GLU A 169 -18.36 27.05 21.32
C GLU A 169 -19.62 26.40 20.78
N GLN A 170 -20.80 26.85 21.25
CA GLN A 170 -22.08 26.30 20.80
C GLN A 170 -22.30 26.54 19.31
N LYS A 171 -21.97 27.73 18.80
CA LYS A 171 -22.12 28.06 17.38
C LYS A 171 -21.28 27.18 16.47
N VAL A 172 -20.06 26.83 16.90
CA VAL A 172 -19.18 25.91 16.17
C VAL A 172 -19.70 24.47 16.27
N ALA A 173 -20.16 24.05 17.45
CA ALA A 173 -20.76 22.74 17.65
C ALA A 173 -22.01 22.52 16.78
N ASP A 174 -22.92 23.50 16.74
CA ASP A 174 -24.14 23.45 15.91
C ASP A 174 -23.81 23.38 14.42
N ARG A 175 -22.77 24.11 13.99
CA ARG A 175 -22.31 24.09 12.59
C ARG A 175 -21.69 22.74 12.23
N TYR A 176 -20.95 22.13 13.15
CA TYR A 176 -20.42 20.79 12.98
C TYR A 176 -21.54 19.73 12.92
N ASP A 177 -22.53 19.82 13.81
CA ASP A 177 -23.69 18.91 13.80
C ASP A 177 -24.49 19.03 12.49
N THR A 178 -24.74 20.25 12.01
CA THR A 178 -25.44 20.48 10.73
C THR A 178 -24.74 19.78 9.55
N LEU A 179 -23.41 19.85 9.49
CA LEU A 179 -22.61 19.19 8.44
C LEU A 179 -22.57 17.66 8.61
N LEU A 180 -22.62 17.16 9.85
CA LEU A 180 -22.76 15.74 10.11
C LEU A 180 -24.12 15.23 9.66
N GLN A 181 -25.21 15.95 9.94
CA GLN A 181 -26.56 15.59 9.50
C GLN A 181 -26.66 15.49 7.98
N GLU A 182 -25.98 16.37 7.24
CA GLU A 182 -25.86 16.28 5.77
C GLU A 182 -25.11 15.01 5.31
N SER A 183 -24.15 14.54 6.11
CA SER A 183 -23.30 13.37 5.80
C SER A 183 -23.96 12.01 6.13
N ILE A 184 -24.83 11.97 7.14
CA ILE A 184 -25.56 10.75 7.55
C ILE A 184 -26.28 10.03 6.38
N PRO A 185 -27.09 10.69 5.52
CA PRO A 185 -27.79 10.00 4.44
C PRO A 185 -26.83 9.40 3.40
N VAL A 186 -25.67 10.01 3.18
CA VAL A 186 -24.63 9.49 2.29
C VAL A 186 -24.03 8.21 2.87
N GLY A 187 -23.68 8.23 4.16
CA GLY A 187 -23.20 7.05 4.89
C GLY A 187 -24.22 5.91 4.90
N LYS A 188 -25.52 6.21 5.13
CA LYS A 188 -26.60 5.21 5.06
C LYS A 188 -26.69 4.54 3.68
N LYS A 189 -26.64 5.32 2.59
CA LYS A 189 -26.63 4.79 1.22
C LYS A 189 -25.41 3.91 0.94
N LEU A 190 -24.23 4.34 1.38
CA LEU A 190 -23.00 3.54 1.25
C LEU A 190 -23.10 2.23 2.04
N GLY A 191 -23.57 2.28 3.29
CA GLY A 191 -23.74 1.09 4.13
C GLY A 191 -24.68 0.07 3.49
N PHE A 192 -25.81 0.52 2.93
CA PHE A 192 -26.75 -0.34 2.23
C PHE A 192 -26.15 -0.93 0.94
N ALA A 193 -25.46 -0.10 0.14
CA ALA A 193 -24.77 -0.57 -1.07
C ALA A 193 -23.68 -1.59 -0.75
N LYS A 194 -22.93 -1.39 0.33
CA LYS A 194 -21.93 -2.35 0.85
C LYS A 194 -22.60 -3.67 1.26
N GLY A 195 -23.71 -3.60 2.00
CA GLY A 195 -24.46 -4.78 2.44
C GLY A 195 -24.95 -5.62 1.25
N ILE A 196 -25.65 -5.00 0.29
CA ILE A 196 -26.12 -5.68 -0.92
C ILE A 196 -24.94 -6.24 -1.71
N GLY A 197 -23.91 -5.45 -1.94
CA GLY A 197 -22.80 -5.87 -2.78
C GLY A 197 -22.01 -7.05 -2.20
N ILE A 198 -21.75 -7.04 -0.90
CA ILE A 198 -21.16 -8.19 -0.21
C ILE A 198 -22.10 -9.40 -0.30
N GLY A 199 -23.41 -9.22 -0.10
CA GLY A 199 -24.41 -10.28 -0.22
C GLY A 199 -24.42 -10.92 -1.60
N VAL A 200 -24.41 -10.12 -2.68
CA VAL A 200 -24.37 -10.60 -4.07
C VAL A 200 -23.09 -11.38 -4.35
N ILE A 201 -21.92 -10.90 -3.88
CA ILE A 201 -20.65 -11.60 -4.06
C ILE A 201 -20.67 -12.97 -3.38
N TYR A 202 -21.16 -13.05 -2.15
CA TYR A 202 -21.26 -14.33 -1.43
C TYR A 202 -22.28 -15.27 -2.08
N LEU A 203 -23.43 -14.76 -2.51
CA LEU A 203 -24.44 -15.55 -3.22
C LEU A 203 -23.83 -16.20 -4.47
N VAL A 204 -23.19 -15.41 -5.33
CA VAL A 204 -22.54 -15.89 -6.56
C VAL A 204 -21.43 -16.91 -6.25
N THR A 205 -20.65 -16.66 -5.19
CA THR A 205 -19.58 -17.58 -4.75
C THR A 205 -20.15 -18.94 -4.33
N TYR A 206 -21.18 -18.95 -3.48
CA TYR A 206 -21.81 -20.20 -3.03
C TYR A 206 -22.56 -20.90 -4.16
N SER A 207 -23.21 -20.18 -5.07
CA SER A 207 -23.81 -20.77 -6.28
C SER A 207 -22.75 -21.44 -7.15
N THR A 208 -21.56 -20.85 -7.28
CA THR A 208 -20.43 -21.46 -8.00
C THR A 208 -19.99 -22.78 -7.34
N TRP A 209 -19.93 -22.80 -6.00
CA TRP A 209 -19.59 -24.02 -5.27
C TRP A 209 -20.65 -25.11 -5.42
N ALA A 210 -21.93 -24.73 -5.31
CA ALA A 210 -23.05 -25.63 -5.51
C ALA A 210 -23.02 -26.25 -6.93
N LEU A 211 -22.79 -25.45 -7.96
CA LEU A 211 -22.66 -25.93 -9.34
C LEU A 211 -21.47 -26.89 -9.50
N ALA A 212 -20.32 -26.55 -8.92
CA ALA A 212 -19.12 -27.39 -8.99
C ALA A 212 -19.35 -28.76 -8.32
N PHE A 213 -20.00 -28.79 -7.16
CA PHE A 213 -20.33 -30.04 -6.48
C PHE A 213 -21.43 -30.84 -7.19
N TRP A 214 -22.44 -30.17 -7.73
CA TRP A 214 -23.50 -30.83 -8.50
C TRP A 214 -22.92 -31.51 -9.76
N TYR A 215 -22.11 -30.79 -10.54
CA TYR A 215 -21.46 -31.35 -11.72
C TYR A 215 -20.44 -32.43 -11.35
N GLY A 216 -19.68 -32.23 -10.28
CA GLY A 216 -18.78 -33.24 -9.72
C GLY A 216 -19.51 -34.53 -9.34
N SER A 217 -20.70 -34.42 -8.71
CA SER A 217 -21.54 -35.56 -8.35
C SER A 217 -22.00 -36.37 -9.56
N ILE A 218 -22.41 -35.70 -10.65
CA ILE A 218 -22.79 -36.38 -11.90
C ILE A 218 -21.61 -37.18 -12.48
N LEU A 219 -20.40 -36.62 -12.46
CA LEU A 219 -19.20 -37.28 -12.95
C LEU A 219 -18.80 -38.49 -12.09
N ILE A 220 -19.03 -38.42 -10.79
CA ILE A 220 -18.85 -39.55 -9.86
C ILE A 220 -19.88 -40.64 -10.15
N SER A 221 -21.15 -40.27 -10.37
CA SER A 221 -22.22 -41.21 -10.71
C SER A 221 -21.99 -41.92 -12.05
N LYS A 222 -21.27 -41.29 -12.98
CA LYS A 222 -20.85 -41.88 -14.26
C LYS A 222 -19.57 -42.72 -14.17
N HIS A 223 -19.02 -42.90 -12.97
CA HIS A 223 -17.75 -43.58 -12.70
C HIS A 223 -16.53 -43.01 -13.46
N GLU A 224 -16.60 -41.75 -13.92
CA GLU A 224 -15.47 -41.12 -14.62
C GLU A 224 -14.39 -40.63 -13.62
N ILE A 225 -14.80 -40.21 -12.41
CA ILE A 225 -13.93 -39.58 -11.40
C ILE A 225 -14.27 -40.10 -10.00
N SER A 226 -13.24 -40.29 -9.17
CA SER A 226 -13.42 -40.59 -7.73
C SER A 226 -13.78 -39.33 -6.94
N GLY A 227 -14.60 -39.45 -5.90
CA GLY A 227 -14.99 -38.33 -5.03
C GLY A 227 -13.80 -37.55 -4.46
N GLY A 228 -12.70 -38.23 -4.12
CA GLY A 228 -11.48 -37.58 -3.65
C GLY A 228 -10.84 -36.67 -4.70
N LYS A 229 -10.85 -37.09 -5.98
CA LYS A 229 -10.33 -36.30 -7.10
C LYS A 229 -11.23 -35.10 -7.42
N ALA A 230 -12.56 -35.25 -7.33
CA ALA A 230 -13.50 -34.15 -7.52
C ALA A 230 -13.31 -33.05 -6.46
N ILE A 231 -13.15 -33.45 -5.19
CA ILE A 231 -12.89 -32.51 -4.08
C ILE A 231 -11.49 -31.86 -4.24
N ALA A 232 -10.46 -32.64 -4.59
CA ALA A 232 -9.13 -32.12 -4.84
C ALA A 232 -9.11 -31.10 -5.99
N CYS A 233 -9.83 -31.38 -7.08
CA CYS A 233 -10.01 -30.46 -8.20
C CYS A 233 -10.70 -29.16 -7.76
N PHE A 234 -11.80 -29.27 -7.02
CA PHE A 234 -12.53 -28.10 -6.51
C PHE A 234 -11.63 -27.21 -5.65
N PHE A 235 -10.98 -27.76 -4.62
CA PHE A 235 -10.10 -26.98 -3.75
C PHE A 235 -8.88 -26.45 -4.48
N GLY A 236 -8.28 -27.22 -5.41
CA GLY A 236 -7.14 -26.77 -6.21
C GLY A 236 -7.47 -25.53 -7.03
N VAL A 237 -8.55 -25.56 -7.80
CA VAL A 237 -8.97 -24.41 -8.63
C VAL A 237 -9.47 -23.25 -7.78
N ASN A 238 -10.21 -23.50 -6.68
CA ASN A 238 -10.71 -22.42 -5.83
C ASN A 238 -9.58 -21.69 -5.09
N VAL A 239 -8.63 -22.44 -4.52
CA VAL A 239 -7.46 -21.88 -3.84
C VAL A 239 -6.55 -21.17 -4.83
N GLY A 240 -6.35 -21.76 -6.02
CA GLY A 240 -5.61 -21.12 -7.10
C GLY A 240 -6.27 -19.81 -7.56
N GLY A 241 -7.59 -19.80 -7.73
CA GLY A 241 -8.36 -18.63 -8.15
C GLY A 241 -8.31 -17.50 -7.12
N ARG A 242 -8.35 -17.83 -5.83
CA ARG A 242 -8.09 -16.85 -4.75
C ARG A 242 -6.67 -16.29 -4.81
N GLY A 243 -5.69 -17.15 -5.10
CA GLY A 243 -4.30 -16.73 -5.33
C GLY A 243 -4.19 -15.69 -6.44
N LEU A 244 -4.87 -15.89 -7.57
CA LEU A 244 -4.91 -14.92 -8.67
C LEU A 244 -5.54 -13.59 -8.25
N ALA A 245 -6.72 -13.63 -7.60
CA ALA A 245 -7.42 -12.43 -7.16
C ALA A 245 -6.58 -11.57 -6.19
N LEU A 246 -5.87 -12.21 -5.26
CA LEU A 246 -4.95 -11.53 -4.34
C LEU A 246 -3.74 -10.97 -5.07
N THR A 247 -3.13 -11.74 -5.97
CA THR A 247 -2.01 -11.32 -6.82
C THR A 247 -2.34 -10.03 -7.58
N LEU A 248 -3.54 -9.94 -8.16
CA LEU A 248 -4.01 -8.74 -8.85
C LEU A 248 -4.09 -7.51 -7.93
N SER A 249 -4.48 -7.69 -6.68
CA SER A 249 -4.56 -6.58 -5.72
C SER A 249 -3.19 -6.02 -5.32
N TYR A 250 -2.13 -6.83 -5.34
CA TYR A 250 -0.77 -6.39 -5.02
C TYR A 250 -0.17 -5.47 -6.10
N PHE A 251 -0.59 -5.57 -7.36
CA PHE A 251 -0.13 -4.64 -8.41
C PHE A 251 -0.45 -3.17 -8.08
N ALA A 252 -1.63 -2.90 -7.51
CA ALA A 252 -1.98 -1.55 -7.08
C ALA A 252 -1.08 -1.06 -5.94
N GLN A 253 -0.66 -1.95 -5.04
CA GLN A 253 0.26 -1.62 -3.95
C GLN A 253 1.69 -1.38 -4.47
N PHE A 254 2.12 -2.15 -5.47
CA PHE A 254 3.39 -1.90 -6.15
C PHE A 254 3.41 -0.54 -6.84
N ALA A 255 2.34 -0.16 -7.54
CA ALA A 255 2.22 1.17 -8.14
C ALA A 255 2.36 2.29 -7.09
N GLN A 256 1.72 2.15 -5.92
CA GLN A 256 1.88 3.10 -4.82
C GLN A 256 3.31 3.14 -4.27
N GLY A 257 3.97 1.98 -4.15
CA GLY A 257 5.38 1.89 -3.77
C GLY A 257 6.31 2.58 -4.77
N THR A 258 6.05 2.44 -6.07
CA THR A 258 6.82 3.09 -7.14
C THR A 258 6.72 4.61 -7.06
N ILE A 259 5.54 5.16 -6.74
CA ILE A 259 5.35 6.61 -6.56
C ILE A 259 6.11 7.11 -5.33
N ALA A 260 6.14 6.36 -4.23
CA ALA A 260 6.95 6.72 -3.07
C ALA A 260 8.45 6.65 -3.39
N ALA A 261 8.87 5.64 -4.14
CA ALA A 261 10.24 5.47 -4.60
C ALA A 261 10.69 6.62 -5.50
N SER A 262 9.88 7.04 -6.48
CA SER A 262 10.26 8.11 -7.40
C SER A 262 10.60 9.41 -6.67
N ARG A 263 9.81 9.81 -5.66
CA ARG A 263 10.09 11.01 -4.84
C ARG A 263 11.40 10.90 -4.06
N VAL A 264 11.69 9.72 -3.52
CA VAL A 264 12.93 9.49 -2.75
C VAL A 264 14.14 9.49 -3.69
N PHE A 265 14.03 8.84 -4.85
CA PHE A 265 15.11 8.78 -5.83
C PHE A 265 15.37 10.13 -6.51
N GLU A 266 14.35 10.94 -6.73
CA GLU A 266 14.49 12.31 -7.23
C GLU A 266 15.43 13.15 -6.36
N VAL A 267 15.30 13.07 -5.02
CA VAL A 267 16.20 13.76 -4.08
C VAL A 267 17.60 13.14 -4.04
N ILE A 268 17.71 11.82 -4.19
CA ILE A 268 19.00 11.11 -4.21
C ILE A 268 19.81 11.43 -5.47
N GLU A 269 19.14 11.51 -6.61
CA GLU A 269 19.77 11.73 -7.92
C GLU A 269 20.02 13.22 -8.22
N ARG A 270 19.38 14.14 -7.48
CA ARG A 270 19.61 15.58 -7.61
C ARG A 270 21.04 15.96 -7.27
N ILE A 271 21.75 16.54 -8.23
CA ILE A 271 23.08 17.13 -8.05
C ILE A 271 22.91 18.62 -7.74
N PRO A 272 23.39 19.12 -6.58
CA PRO A 272 23.28 20.53 -6.23
C PRO A 272 24.17 21.40 -7.13
N SER A 273 23.74 22.65 -7.35
CA SER A 273 24.49 23.64 -8.11
C SER A 273 25.82 23.99 -7.43
N ILE A 274 25.79 24.12 -6.11
CA ILE A 274 26.94 24.31 -5.24
C ILE A 274 27.16 23.01 -4.48
N ASP A 275 28.10 22.19 -4.94
CA ASP A 275 28.38 20.88 -4.34
C ASP A 275 29.52 20.95 -3.30
N PRO A 276 29.23 20.82 -2.00
CA PRO A 276 30.25 20.83 -0.95
C PRO A 276 31.18 19.61 -0.99
N TYR A 277 30.79 18.52 -1.65
CA TYR A 277 31.60 17.31 -1.76
C TYR A 277 32.39 17.23 -3.08
N SER A 278 32.33 18.26 -3.93
CA SER A 278 33.04 18.27 -5.20
C SER A 278 34.56 18.43 -5.01
N PRO A 279 35.40 17.58 -5.63
CA PRO A 279 36.86 17.72 -5.57
C PRO A 279 37.41 18.80 -6.51
N MET A 280 36.56 19.47 -7.29
CA MET A 280 36.96 20.43 -8.34
C MET A 280 37.50 21.76 -7.80
N GLY A 281 37.46 21.99 -6.48
CA GLY A 281 37.96 23.21 -5.85
C GLY A 281 39.48 23.22 -5.62
N ARG A 282 40.10 24.39 -5.71
CA ARG A 282 41.51 24.59 -5.29
C ARG A 282 41.63 24.53 -3.77
N ARG A 283 42.48 23.63 -3.25
CA ARG A 283 42.90 23.62 -1.85
C ARG A 283 44.20 24.40 -1.70
N LEU A 284 44.15 25.52 -0.99
CA LEU A 284 45.33 26.36 -0.70
C LEU A 284 46.01 25.81 0.57
N SER A 285 47.34 25.66 0.56
CA SER A 285 48.11 25.07 1.66
C SER A 285 48.46 26.06 2.77
N ASN A 286 48.69 27.33 2.44
CA ASN A 286 48.79 28.48 3.36
C ASN A 286 48.87 29.78 2.54
N GLY A 287 48.13 30.81 2.94
CA GLY A 287 48.17 32.14 2.33
C GLY A 287 47.49 33.20 3.19
N PRO A 288 47.87 34.49 3.07
CA PRO A 288 47.22 35.58 3.81
C PRO A 288 45.73 35.66 3.41
N GLY A 289 44.84 35.58 4.39
CA GLY A 289 43.38 35.56 4.21
C GLY A 289 42.79 36.91 3.84
N LYS A 290 43.25 37.54 2.75
CA LYS A 290 42.68 38.79 2.24
C LYS A 290 41.40 38.48 1.46
N VAL A 291 40.26 38.94 1.96
CA VAL A 291 38.94 38.80 1.33
C VAL A 291 38.57 40.13 0.69
N GLU A 292 38.18 40.13 -0.59
CA GLU A 292 37.76 41.33 -1.32
C GLU A 292 36.45 41.04 -2.06
N PHE A 293 35.41 41.84 -1.83
CA PHE A 293 34.13 41.73 -2.54
C PHE A 293 34.09 42.79 -3.65
N LYS A 294 33.96 42.36 -4.92
CA LYS A 294 33.89 43.27 -6.09
C LYS A 294 32.53 43.16 -6.77
N ASN A 295 31.76 44.26 -6.76
CA ASN A 295 30.47 44.40 -7.46
C ASN A 295 29.53 43.19 -7.29
N VAL A 296 29.31 42.77 -6.04
CA VAL A 296 28.44 41.64 -5.72
C VAL A 296 27.00 42.13 -5.51
N PHE A 297 26.07 41.64 -6.33
CA PHE A 297 24.63 41.80 -6.12
C PHE A 297 24.08 40.45 -5.66
N LEU A 298 23.50 40.42 -4.46
CA LEU A 298 22.90 39.20 -3.90
C LEU A 298 21.38 39.36 -3.89
N ILE A 299 20.68 38.48 -4.61
CA ILE A 299 19.23 38.41 -4.61
C ILE A 299 18.87 37.07 -3.98
N HIS A 300 18.14 37.12 -2.86
CA HIS A 300 17.63 35.93 -2.23
C HIS A 300 16.40 35.44 -3.01
N LEU A 301 16.36 34.16 -3.39
CA LEU A 301 15.34 33.66 -4.33
C LEU A 301 13.91 33.80 -3.80
N ILE A 302 13.71 33.72 -2.49
CA ILE A 302 12.43 33.95 -1.82
C ILE A 302 11.89 35.38 -2.06
N MET A 303 12.77 36.37 -2.27
CA MET A 303 12.37 37.76 -2.53
C MET A 303 11.91 38.01 -3.96
N LEU A 304 12.27 37.15 -4.94
CA LEU A 304 11.77 37.29 -6.31
C LEU A 304 10.26 37.02 -6.43
N LEU A 305 9.67 36.32 -5.46
CA LEU A 305 8.23 36.05 -5.38
C LEU A 305 7.44 37.18 -4.67
N HIS A 306 8.10 38.19 -4.10
CA HIS A 306 7.45 39.33 -3.44
C HIS A 306 8.06 40.66 -3.93
N PRO A 307 7.34 41.48 -4.71
CA PRO A 307 7.89 42.66 -5.40
C PRO A 307 8.26 43.85 -4.49
N TYR A 308 8.32 43.68 -3.17
CA TYR A 308 8.44 44.79 -2.21
C TYR A 308 9.70 44.80 -1.34
N THR A 309 10.72 44.00 -1.63
CA THR A 309 11.95 43.97 -0.78
C THR A 309 13.16 44.57 -1.49
N THR A 310 13.66 45.67 -0.90
CA THR A 310 14.77 46.50 -1.34
C THR A 310 16.09 45.74 -1.45
N THR A 311 16.76 45.94 -2.58
CA THR A 311 18.16 45.54 -2.84
C THR A 311 19.10 46.23 -1.84
N THR A 312 19.56 45.51 -0.82
CA THR A 312 20.62 45.97 0.06
C THR A 312 21.99 45.66 -0.57
N SER A 313 22.65 46.69 -1.09
CA SER A 313 24.07 46.62 -1.44
C SER A 313 24.91 46.85 -0.17
N LEU A 314 25.66 45.84 0.25
CA LEU A 314 26.56 45.91 1.39
C LEU A 314 28.01 45.90 0.87
N THR A 315 28.64 47.06 0.84
CA THR A 315 30.06 47.21 0.52
C THR A 315 30.84 47.20 1.83
N LEU A 316 31.30 46.02 2.27
CA LEU A 316 32.28 45.92 3.36
C LEU A 316 33.68 45.94 2.76
N ILE A 317 34.37 47.06 2.94
CA ILE A 317 35.79 47.23 2.66
C ILE A 317 36.53 46.87 3.96
N TYR A 318 37.37 45.83 3.91
CA TYR A 318 38.39 45.55 4.94
C TYR A 318 39.77 45.88 4.36
#